data_AF-A0A8T0LFS2-F1
#
_entry.id   AF-A0A8T0LFS2-F1
#
_cell.length_a   1.000
_cell.length_b   1.000
_cell.length_c   1.000
_cell.angle_alpha   90.00
_cell.angle_beta   90.00
_cell.angle_gamma   90.00
#
_symmetry.space_group_name_H-M   'P 1'
#
loop_
_entity.id
_entity.type
_entity.pdbx_description
1 polymer ?
#
loop_
_entity_poly.entity_id
_entity_poly.type
_entity_poly.pdbx_seq_one_letter_code
_entity_poly.pdbx_strand_id
1 'polypeptide(L)'
;MAIVPITYSHTWTFSNPHYALPLFHSRTNFTRIKFSPTKYGDGLAPSSPLSHFRVFCRSERETIEIRRCAPFLESSTLVDNGGVASDEWKVVPDIWRSSAEKYGDNVALVDTCHHPPTTMTYKQVEQAILYFAEGLRVIGVKPDEKVALFADNSCHWLVADQGMMASGAINVVRGSRSSVAELLQIYNHSESVALVVDNPEMFNRIANTFYSSTTMRFIILLWGEKSELVDQESKHVPVFTFTEVIDLGRESGRPLSKAEQRHMNEPIHLDSIATLVYTSGTTGNPKGVMLTHQNLLHQIKNLWDIVPAKVGDRFLSMLPPWHAYERACEYFIFTCGIQQVYTTVKNLKDDLRRYQPHYLISVPLVFETLYSGIMKQISTSSAVRKLVALTFIRVSLAYMECKRIYEVCVSLLFI
;
A
#
# COMPACT_ATOMS: atom_id res chain seq x y z
N MET A 1 -6.06 -31.24 19.49
CA MET A 1 -7.40 -31.51 20.04
C MET A 1 -8.39 -31.26 18.90
N ALA A 2 -9.03 -32.32 18.40
CA ALA A 2 -9.93 -32.26 17.24
C ALA A 2 -11.38 -32.18 17.74
N ILE A 3 -12.15 -31.25 17.19
CA ILE A 3 -13.62 -31.22 17.30
C ILE A 3 -14.18 -30.95 15.89
N VAL A 4 -15.04 -31.86 15.45
CA VAL A 4 -15.72 -31.98 14.16
C VAL A 4 -17.09 -31.27 14.24
N PRO A 5 -17.70 -30.83 13.12
CA PRO A 5 -18.45 -29.58 13.02
C PRO A 5 -19.96 -29.71 13.25
N ILE A 6 -20.62 -28.58 13.51
CA ILE A 6 -22.07 -28.45 13.47
C ILE A 6 -22.48 -27.85 12.12
N THR A 7 -23.30 -28.62 11.42
CA THR A 7 -23.96 -28.34 10.16
C THR A 7 -25.20 -27.46 10.38
N TYR A 8 -25.41 -26.46 9.51
CA TYR A 8 -26.77 -26.01 9.16
C TYR A 8 -26.84 -25.77 7.66
N SER A 9 -27.60 -26.63 7.01
CA SER A 9 -28.03 -26.56 5.63
C SER A 9 -29.23 -25.64 5.49
N HIS A 10 -29.14 -24.63 4.62
CA HIS A 10 -30.33 -24.07 3.98
C HIS A 10 -30.13 -24.10 2.47
N THR A 11 -30.72 -25.12 1.87
CA THR A 11 -31.04 -25.21 0.45
C THR A 11 -32.18 -24.25 0.12
N TRP A 12 -31.97 -23.38 -0.86
CA TRP A 12 -33.05 -22.79 -1.66
C TRP A 12 -32.68 -22.93 -3.13
N THR A 13 -33.31 -23.88 -3.80
CA THR A 13 -33.42 -23.93 -5.26
C THR A 13 -34.82 -23.47 -5.63
N PHE A 14 -34.92 -22.37 -6.36
CA PHE A 14 -36.02 -22.17 -7.31
C PHE A 14 -35.49 -21.56 -8.61
N SER A 15 -35.97 -22.19 -9.67
CA SER A 15 -35.84 -21.94 -11.09
C SER A 15 -36.46 -20.62 -11.57
N ASN A 16 -35.69 -19.86 -12.36
CA ASN A 16 -35.98 -18.94 -13.50
C ASN A 16 -37.45 -18.60 -13.90
N PRO A 17 -37.74 -17.57 -14.74
CA PRO A 17 -37.14 -16.24 -15.01
C PRO A 17 -38.18 -15.09 -14.82
N HIS A 18 -37.77 -13.81 -14.84
CA HIS A 18 -38.46 -12.63 -15.42
C HIS A 18 -38.05 -11.31 -14.72
N TYR A 19 -37.42 -10.43 -15.52
CA TYR A 19 -37.38 -8.97 -15.44
C TYR A 19 -37.50 -8.27 -14.07
N ALA A 20 -36.38 -7.72 -13.59
CA ALA A 20 -36.36 -6.43 -12.89
C ALA A 20 -34.97 -5.78 -13.03
N LEU A 21 -34.88 -4.75 -13.87
CA LEU A 21 -33.78 -3.78 -13.87
C LEU A 21 -33.78 -3.02 -12.54
N PRO A 22 -32.68 -2.95 -11.78
CA PRO A 22 -32.55 -1.97 -10.71
C PRO A 22 -32.22 -0.61 -11.33
N LEU A 23 -33.19 0.30 -11.22
CA LEU A 23 -33.01 1.74 -11.44
C LEU A 23 -31.84 2.25 -10.58
N PHE A 24 -30.75 2.64 -11.22
CA PHE A 24 -29.76 3.53 -10.61
C PHE A 24 -30.47 4.85 -10.25
N HIS A 25 -30.65 5.10 -8.96
CA HIS A 25 -30.98 6.43 -8.47
C HIS A 25 -29.72 7.31 -8.56
N SER A 26 -29.48 7.90 -9.73
CA SER A 26 -28.61 9.07 -9.81
C SER A 26 -29.37 10.25 -9.21
N ARG A 27 -29.07 10.62 -7.97
CA ARG A 27 -29.43 11.95 -7.45
C ARG A 27 -28.53 13.00 -8.11
N THR A 28 -28.86 13.38 -9.35
CA THR A 28 -28.28 14.57 -9.99
C THR A 28 -28.97 15.80 -9.44
N ASN A 29 -28.29 16.53 -8.57
CA ASN A 29 -28.70 17.88 -8.16
C ASN A 29 -28.29 18.88 -9.25
N PHE A 30 -29.26 19.54 -9.88
CA PHE A 30 -29.01 20.64 -10.82
C PHE A 30 -28.89 21.94 -10.03
N THR A 31 -27.68 22.51 -9.91
CA THR A 31 -27.46 23.69 -9.06
C THR A 31 -27.47 25.02 -9.79
N ARG A 32 -27.42 25.10 -11.13
CA ARG A 32 -27.56 26.38 -11.86
C ARG A 32 -28.02 26.19 -13.30
N ILE A 33 -29.19 26.72 -13.64
CA ILE A 33 -29.64 26.90 -15.03
C ILE A 33 -29.48 28.39 -15.34
N LYS A 34 -28.54 28.77 -16.22
CA LYS A 34 -28.47 30.13 -16.77
C LYS A 34 -29.29 30.19 -18.06
N PHE A 35 -30.33 31.02 -18.07
CA PHE A 35 -31.07 31.35 -19.28
C PHE A 35 -30.49 32.61 -19.90
N SER A 36 -29.95 32.49 -21.11
CA SER A 36 -29.46 33.64 -21.89
C SER A 36 -30.31 33.77 -23.16
N PRO A 37 -31.19 34.78 -23.27
CA PRO A 37 -31.87 35.06 -24.52
C PRO A 37 -30.93 35.81 -25.47
N THR A 38 -30.48 35.17 -26.54
CA THR A 38 -29.78 35.86 -27.64
C THR A 38 -30.80 36.28 -28.71
N LYS A 39 -30.93 37.58 -28.94
CA LYS A 39 -31.70 38.15 -30.05
C LYS A 39 -30.73 38.37 -31.22
N TYR A 40 -30.85 37.60 -32.30
CA TYR A 40 -30.17 37.91 -33.55
C TYR A 40 -31.01 38.93 -34.32
N GLY A 41 -30.46 40.14 -34.54
CA GLY A 41 -30.80 41.02 -35.66
C GLY A 41 -29.51 41.24 -36.46
N ASP A 42 -29.48 41.53 -37.75
CA ASP A 42 -30.50 41.75 -38.76
C ASP A 42 -29.90 41.31 -40.10
N GLY A 43 -30.70 40.70 -40.96
CA GLY A 43 -30.28 40.33 -42.31
C GLY A 43 -31.40 39.68 -43.10
N LEU A 44 -32.06 40.49 -43.93
CA LEU A 44 -33.05 40.16 -44.97
C LEU A 44 -34.54 40.12 -44.58
N ALA A 45 -35.24 41.16 -45.03
CA ALA A 45 -36.64 41.35 -45.45
C ALA A 45 -37.83 40.70 -44.70
N PRO A 46 -38.98 41.42 -44.54
CA PRO A 46 -40.04 41.02 -43.64
C PRO A 46 -41.09 40.12 -44.32
N SER A 47 -41.27 38.89 -43.84
CA SER A 47 -42.55 38.20 -43.93
C SER A 47 -42.72 37.16 -42.82
N SER A 48 -43.88 37.21 -42.15
CA SER A 48 -44.40 36.35 -41.06
C SER A 48 -44.07 36.76 -39.60
N PRO A 49 -45.07 36.82 -38.69
CA PRO A 49 -44.89 37.09 -37.27
C PRO A 49 -44.92 35.80 -36.47
N LEU A 50 -43.81 35.07 -36.39
CA LEU A 50 -43.58 34.04 -35.37
C LEU A 50 -42.11 34.12 -34.92
N SER A 51 -41.85 34.86 -33.84
CA SER A 51 -40.54 34.93 -33.22
C SER A 51 -40.22 33.60 -32.51
N HIS A 52 -39.57 32.69 -33.23
CA HIS A 52 -39.03 31.47 -32.62
C HIS A 52 -37.86 31.81 -31.67
N PHE A 53 -38.14 31.89 -30.37
CA PHE A 53 -37.09 31.87 -29.35
C PHE A 53 -36.47 30.47 -29.30
N ARG A 54 -35.23 30.32 -29.78
CA ARG A 54 -34.42 29.13 -29.47
C ARG A 54 -33.69 29.37 -28.15
N VAL A 55 -34.14 28.67 -27.10
CA VAL A 55 -33.42 28.62 -25.82
C VAL A 55 -32.27 27.63 -25.96
N PHE A 56 -31.04 28.12 -25.98
CA PHE A 56 -29.86 27.27 -25.86
C PHE A 56 -29.69 26.90 -24.38
N CYS A 57 -30.01 25.65 -24.03
CA CYS A 57 -29.65 25.09 -22.75
C CYS A 57 -28.19 24.63 -22.81
N ARG A 58 -27.28 25.45 -22.28
CA ARG A 58 -25.91 25.01 -22.00
C ARG A 58 -25.89 24.44 -20.59
N SER A 59 -25.97 23.12 -20.48
CA SER A 59 -25.68 22.41 -19.24
C SER A 59 -24.16 22.40 -19.05
N GLU A 60 -23.61 23.34 -18.31
CA GLU A 60 -22.29 23.17 -17.70
C GLU A 60 -22.46 22.10 -16.61
N ARG A 61 -22.05 20.86 -16.89
CA ARG A 61 -21.88 19.86 -15.82
C ARG A 61 -20.63 20.28 -15.05
N GLU A 62 -20.79 21.03 -13.97
CA GLU A 62 -19.78 21.05 -12.92
C GLU A 62 -19.77 19.65 -12.29
N THR A 63 -18.97 18.74 -12.83
CA THR A 63 -18.67 17.48 -12.16
C THR A 63 -17.86 17.81 -10.92
N ILE A 64 -18.52 17.78 -9.76
CA ILE A 64 -17.86 17.79 -8.46
C ILE A 64 -16.99 16.53 -8.42
N GLU A 65 -15.70 16.71 -8.27
CA GLU A 65 -14.75 15.60 -8.24
C GLU A 65 -14.67 15.07 -6.80
N ILE A 66 -14.93 13.78 -6.62
CA ILE A 66 -14.95 13.15 -5.28
C ILE A 66 -13.51 12.85 -4.88
N ARG A 67 -13.13 13.32 -3.69
CA ARG A 67 -11.85 13.03 -3.06
C ARG A 67 -12.11 12.12 -1.86
N ARG A 68 -11.51 10.93 -1.84
CA ARG A 68 -11.53 10.08 -0.66
C ARG A 68 -10.34 10.40 0.26
N CYS A 69 -10.62 10.53 1.54
CA CYS A 69 -9.63 10.85 2.57
C CYS A 69 -9.61 9.80 3.67
N ALA A 70 -8.42 9.50 4.19
CA ALA A 70 -8.29 8.66 5.37
C ALA A 70 -8.87 9.40 6.61
N PRO A 71 -9.86 8.82 7.33
CA PRO A 71 -10.65 9.56 8.31
C PRO A 71 -9.87 10.20 9.45
N PHE A 72 -8.83 9.53 9.95
CA PHE A 72 -8.02 10.05 11.04
C PHE A 72 -6.76 10.75 10.53
N LEU A 73 -6.08 10.15 9.54
CA LEU A 73 -4.87 10.71 8.95
C LEU A 73 -5.09 12.09 8.31
N GLU A 74 -6.23 12.28 7.65
CA GLU A 74 -6.59 13.55 6.99
C GLU A 74 -7.79 14.21 7.69
N SER A 75 -7.94 14.00 9.01
CA SER A 75 -9.07 14.53 9.80
C SER A 75 -9.28 16.04 9.66
N SER A 76 -8.22 16.82 9.46
CA SER A 76 -8.28 18.28 9.21
C SER A 76 -8.92 18.66 7.87
N THR A 77 -9.04 17.72 6.92
CA THR A 77 -9.61 17.94 5.58
C THR A 77 -11.09 17.56 5.49
N LEU A 78 -11.60 16.77 6.43
CA LEU A 78 -13.00 16.35 6.46
C LEU A 78 -13.85 17.43 7.14
N VAL A 79 -15.02 17.72 6.55
CA VAL A 79 -15.97 18.67 7.14
C VAL A 79 -16.49 18.07 8.44
N ASP A 80 -16.48 18.87 9.51
CA ASP A 80 -16.82 18.53 10.88
C ASP A 80 -18.27 18.00 11.00
N ASN A 81 -18.46 16.73 10.69
CA ASN A 81 -19.69 15.98 10.94
C ASN A 81 -19.54 15.24 12.26
N GLY A 82 -19.52 16.01 13.36
CA GLY A 82 -19.74 15.52 14.72
C GLY A 82 -18.69 14.55 15.24
N GLY A 83 -17.73 15.08 15.99
CA GLY A 83 -16.97 14.39 17.06
C GLY A 83 -16.91 12.87 16.97
N VAL A 84 -16.15 12.34 16.01
CA VAL A 84 -15.77 10.93 16.00
C VAL A 84 -14.75 10.75 17.13
N ALA A 85 -15.06 9.86 18.08
CA ALA A 85 -14.19 9.56 19.22
C ALA A 85 -12.74 9.30 18.77
N SER A 86 -11.79 9.98 19.41
CA SER A 86 -10.50 10.37 18.82
C SER A 86 -9.42 9.28 18.68
N ASP A 87 -9.72 7.99 18.89
CA ASP A 87 -8.66 6.98 19.06
C ASP A 87 -8.83 5.69 18.24
N GLU A 88 -9.89 5.54 17.42
CA GLU A 88 -10.12 4.29 16.68
C GLU A 88 -9.75 4.38 15.19
N TRP A 89 -8.72 3.63 14.77
CA TRP A 89 -8.37 3.47 13.35
C TRP A 89 -9.53 2.87 12.56
N LYS A 90 -9.93 3.56 11.48
CA LYS A 90 -10.96 3.12 10.53
C LYS A 90 -10.33 2.53 9.27
N VAL A 91 -9.22 3.09 8.81
CA VAL A 91 -8.42 2.59 7.69
C VAL A 91 -6.95 2.46 8.06
N VAL A 92 -6.21 1.64 7.32
CA VAL A 92 -4.79 1.37 7.62
C VAL A 92 -3.95 2.65 7.70
N PRO A 93 -4.07 3.63 6.78
CA PRO A 93 -3.31 4.88 6.90
C PRO A 93 -3.52 5.67 8.21
N ASP A 94 -4.63 5.46 8.93
CA ASP A 94 -4.90 6.14 10.20
C ASP A 94 -3.84 5.84 11.27
N ILE A 95 -3.14 4.70 11.17
CA ILE A 95 -2.10 4.35 12.14
C ILE A 95 -0.99 5.41 12.21
N TRP A 96 -0.68 6.07 11.08
CA TRP A 96 0.42 7.03 10.98
C TRP A 96 0.16 8.29 11.77
N ARG A 97 -1.10 8.76 11.81
CA ARG A 97 -1.48 9.91 12.61
C ARG A 97 -1.29 9.65 14.09
N SER A 98 -1.86 8.55 14.59
CA SER A 98 -1.72 8.19 16.01
C SER A 98 -0.26 7.91 16.41
N SER A 99 0.52 7.32 15.50
CA SER A 99 1.92 7.00 15.75
C SER A 99 2.78 8.26 15.73
N ALA A 100 2.51 9.21 14.84
CA ALA A 100 3.19 10.50 14.81
C ALA A 100 2.84 11.39 16.02
N GLU A 101 1.59 11.35 16.49
CA GLU A 101 1.19 12.07 17.71
C GLU A 101 1.88 11.51 18.96
N LYS A 102 2.10 10.20 19.03
CA LYS A 102 2.74 9.53 20.19
C LYS A 102 4.27 9.50 20.11
N TYR A 103 4.83 9.33 18.92
CA TYR A 103 6.24 8.98 18.70
C TYR A 103 6.93 9.88 17.66
N GLY A 104 6.36 11.05 17.34
CA GLY A 104 6.72 11.87 16.18
C GLY A 104 8.21 12.16 15.97
N ASP A 105 8.95 12.38 17.05
CA ASP A 105 10.39 12.68 17.01
C ASP A 105 11.29 11.44 17.02
N ASN A 106 10.72 10.26 17.30
CA ASN A 106 11.46 8.99 17.25
C ASN A 106 11.73 8.60 15.80
N VAL A 107 12.88 7.97 15.55
CA VAL A 107 13.21 7.41 14.24
C VAL A 107 12.30 6.21 13.95
N ALA A 108 11.55 6.28 12.85
CA ALA A 108 10.69 5.21 12.37
C ALA A 108 11.43 4.31 11.38
N LEU A 109 12.14 4.90 10.41
CA LEU A 109 12.74 4.19 9.28
C LEU A 109 14.23 4.49 9.16
N VAL A 110 15.03 3.46 8.89
CA VAL A 110 16.43 3.56 8.49
C VAL A 110 16.66 2.65 7.27
N ASP A 111 16.84 3.24 6.09
CA ASP A 111 17.14 2.53 4.85
C ASP A 111 18.54 2.91 4.35
N THR A 112 19.50 2.02 4.58
CA THR A 112 20.86 2.14 4.04
C THR A 112 21.11 1.17 2.87
N CYS A 113 20.09 0.44 2.45
CA CYS A 113 20.18 -0.48 1.32
C CYS A 113 20.07 0.27 -0.02
N HIS A 114 19.40 1.43 0.01
CA HIS A 114 19.20 2.29 -1.15
C HIS A 114 20.00 3.59 -1.05
N HIS A 115 20.16 4.27 -2.18
CA HIS A 115 20.92 5.52 -2.29
C HIS A 115 20.01 6.65 -2.79
N PRO A 116 20.04 7.83 -2.13
CA PRO A 116 20.81 8.13 -0.92
C PRO A 116 20.28 7.38 0.32
N PRO A 117 21.14 7.07 1.31
CA PRO A 117 20.68 6.44 2.54
C PRO A 117 19.70 7.37 3.24
N THR A 118 18.58 6.80 3.69
CA THR A 118 17.43 7.55 4.19
C THR A 118 17.14 7.20 5.64
N THR A 119 16.84 8.22 6.45
CA THR A 119 16.37 8.06 7.82
C THR A 119 15.20 9.01 8.04
N MET A 120 14.09 8.50 8.58
CA MET A 120 12.87 9.27 8.77
C MET A 120 12.30 9.06 10.17
N THR A 121 11.89 10.14 10.82
CA THR A 121 11.08 10.09 12.05
C THR A 121 9.63 9.74 11.74
N TYR A 122 8.85 9.31 12.74
CA TYR A 122 7.42 9.04 12.57
C TYR A 122 6.66 10.21 11.95
N LYS A 123 6.96 11.45 12.38
CA LYS A 123 6.37 12.66 11.82
C LYS A 123 6.75 12.89 10.36
N GLN A 124 7.99 12.58 9.98
CA GLN A 124 8.43 12.67 8.58
C GLN A 124 7.76 11.61 7.70
N VAL A 125 7.53 10.40 8.23
CA VAL A 125 6.83 9.33 7.50
C VAL A 125 5.37 9.68 7.28
N GLU A 126 4.64 10.10 8.33
CA GLU A 126 3.26 10.61 8.20
C GLU A 126 3.18 11.68 7.11
N GLN A 127 4.09 12.65 7.15
CA GLN A 127 4.11 13.76 6.20
C GLN A 127 4.41 13.31 4.77
N ALA A 128 5.34 12.37 4.58
CA ALA A 128 5.66 11.82 3.26
C ALA A 128 4.49 11.02 2.68
N ILE A 129 3.76 10.27 3.51
CA ILE A 129 2.55 9.54 3.10
C ILE A 129 1.46 10.51 2.65
N LEU A 130 1.22 11.58 3.42
CA LEU A 130 0.27 12.64 3.05
C LEU A 130 0.65 13.32 1.72
N TYR A 131 1.93 13.66 1.53
CA TYR A 131 2.39 14.26 0.29
C TYR A 131 2.30 13.29 -0.89
N PHE A 132 2.64 12.02 -0.71
CA PHE A 132 2.53 11.03 -1.79
C PHE A 132 1.06 10.83 -2.19
N ALA A 133 0.16 10.72 -1.21
CA ALA A 133 -1.28 10.61 -1.45
C ALA A 133 -1.82 11.82 -2.23
N GLU A 134 -1.44 13.04 -1.84
CA GLU A 134 -1.83 14.25 -2.55
C GLU A 134 -1.22 14.34 -3.95
N GLY A 135 0.06 13.96 -4.11
CA GLY A 135 0.72 13.89 -5.40
C GLY A 135 -0.01 12.96 -6.38
N LEU A 136 -0.47 11.79 -5.91
CA LEU A 136 -1.29 10.89 -6.71
C LEU A 136 -2.62 11.53 -7.15
N ARG A 137 -3.28 12.27 -6.26
CA ARG A 137 -4.52 13.00 -6.59
C ARG A 137 -4.26 14.08 -7.64
N VAL A 138 -3.17 14.82 -7.52
CA VAL A 138 -2.75 15.85 -8.49
C VAL A 138 -2.43 15.24 -9.85
N ILE A 139 -1.77 14.08 -9.89
CA ILE A 139 -1.53 13.30 -11.12
C ILE A 139 -2.85 12.77 -11.71
N GLY A 140 -3.92 12.74 -10.92
CA GLY A 140 -5.28 12.45 -11.35
C GLY A 140 -5.75 11.03 -10.99
N VAL A 141 -5.09 10.33 -10.07
CA VAL A 141 -5.58 9.04 -9.55
C VAL A 141 -6.91 9.27 -8.84
N LYS A 142 -7.91 8.50 -9.23
CA LYS A 142 -9.24 8.56 -8.66
C LYS A 142 -9.42 7.48 -7.59
N PRO A 143 -10.34 7.69 -6.63
CA PRO A 143 -10.73 6.65 -5.70
C PRO A 143 -11.13 5.35 -6.41
N ASP A 144 -10.84 4.22 -5.77
CA ASP A 144 -11.11 2.85 -6.24
C ASP A 144 -10.34 2.42 -7.52
N GLU A 145 -9.53 3.30 -8.12
CA GLU A 145 -8.64 2.89 -9.20
C GLU A 145 -7.50 2.01 -8.67
N LYS A 146 -7.16 0.97 -9.44
CA LYS A 146 -6.05 0.08 -9.12
C LYS A 146 -4.76 0.66 -9.67
N VAL A 147 -3.73 0.74 -8.84
CA VAL A 147 -2.39 1.14 -9.28
C VAL A 147 -1.42 0.03 -8.90
N ALA A 148 -0.67 -0.45 -9.89
CA ALA A 148 0.30 -1.52 -9.68
C ALA A 148 1.55 -0.99 -8.99
N LEU A 149 2.05 -1.70 -7.97
CA LEU A 149 3.28 -1.43 -7.25
C LEU A 149 4.20 -2.65 -7.37
N PHE A 150 5.14 -2.57 -8.32
CA PHE A 150 6.09 -3.63 -8.63
C PHE A 150 7.48 -3.26 -8.15
N ALA A 151 7.75 -3.54 -6.88
CA ALA A 151 8.97 -3.13 -6.19
C ALA A 151 9.29 -4.04 -5.01
N ASP A 152 10.57 -4.10 -4.64
CA ASP A 152 11.03 -4.80 -3.44
C ASP A 152 11.08 -3.85 -2.22
N ASN A 153 11.48 -4.41 -1.07
CA ASN A 153 11.40 -3.77 0.23
C ASN A 153 12.27 -2.50 0.34
N SER A 154 11.67 -1.35 0.64
CA SER A 154 12.36 -0.07 0.85
C SER A 154 11.49 0.96 1.57
N CYS A 155 12.09 2.05 2.05
CA CYS A 155 11.30 3.14 2.67
C CYS A 155 10.33 3.82 1.70
N HIS A 156 10.72 4.01 0.42
CA HIS A 156 9.83 4.57 -0.60
C HIS A 156 8.68 3.62 -0.94
N TRP A 157 8.91 2.30 -0.88
CA TRP A 157 7.87 1.30 -1.04
C TRP A 157 6.77 1.49 0.01
N LEU A 158 7.14 1.65 1.29
CA LEU A 158 6.18 1.85 2.39
C LEU A 158 5.39 3.14 2.23
N VAL A 159 6.06 4.24 1.87
CA VAL A 159 5.40 5.53 1.64
C VAL A 159 4.42 5.44 0.46
N ALA A 160 4.81 4.79 -0.64
CA ALA A 160 3.93 4.60 -1.79
C ALA A 160 2.71 3.74 -1.45
N ASP A 161 2.92 2.61 -0.79
CA ASP A 161 1.85 1.71 -0.35
C ASP A 161 0.81 2.42 0.52
N GLN A 162 1.27 3.15 1.55
CA GLN A 162 0.38 3.88 2.44
C GLN A 162 -0.25 5.11 1.77
N GLY A 163 0.48 5.81 0.91
CA GLY A 163 -0.02 6.96 0.17
C GLY A 163 -1.10 6.59 -0.85
N MET A 164 -0.98 5.45 -1.52
CA MET A 164 -2.02 4.91 -2.41
C MET A 164 -3.30 4.56 -1.62
N MET A 165 -3.14 3.88 -0.48
CA MET A 165 -4.27 3.59 0.40
C MET A 165 -4.92 4.86 0.95
N ALA A 166 -4.13 5.89 1.30
CA ALA A 166 -4.63 7.15 1.83
C ALA A 166 -5.34 8.01 0.77
N SER A 167 -4.95 7.90 -0.51
CA SER A 167 -5.66 8.56 -1.62
C SER A 167 -6.97 7.87 -2.01
N GLY A 168 -7.26 6.69 -1.43
CA GLY A 168 -8.41 5.85 -1.77
C GLY A 168 -8.18 4.97 -3.00
N ALA A 169 -6.96 4.90 -3.51
CA ALA A 169 -6.58 3.97 -4.57
C ALA A 169 -6.33 2.56 -4.01
N ILE A 170 -6.50 1.55 -4.86
CA ILE A 170 -6.26 0.15 -4.52
C ILE A 170 -4.82 -0.21 -4.90
N ASN A 171 -4.00 -0.58 -3.92
CA ASN A 171 -2.61 -0.94 -4.16
C ASN A 171 -2.48 -2.39 -4.68
N VAL A 172 -1.95 -2.60 -5.89
CA VAL A 172 -1.78 -3.93 -6.49
C VAL A 172 -0.33 -4.34 -6.48
N VAL A 173 0.04 -5.29 -5.62
CA VAL A 173 1.46 -5.47 -5.26
C VAL A 173 2.10 -6.71 -5.86
N ARG A 174 3.35 -6.58 -6.31
CA ARG A 174 4.21 -7.72 -6.67
C ARG A 174 5.69 -7.38 -6.57
N GLY A 175 6.54 -8.39 -6.44
CA GLY A 175 7.98 -8.20 -6.40
C GLY A 175 8.59 -7.83 -7.75
N SER A 176 9.64 -7.01 -7.70
CA SER A 176 10.34 -6.50 -8.90
C SER A 176 10.99 -7.62 -9.73
N ARG A 177 11.24 -8.78 -9.11
CA ARG A 177 11.91 -9.95 -9.73
C ARG A 177 10.97 -10.96 -10.38
N SER A 178 9.64 -10.78 -10.30
CA SER A 178 8.69 -11.63 -11.02
C SER A 178 8.95 -11.60 -12.53
N SER A 179 8.50 -12.64 -13.23
CA SER A 179 8.66 -12.72 -14.69
C SER A 179 7.84 -11.62 -15.38
N VAL A 180 8.31 -11.15 -16.55
CA VAL A 180 7.61 -10.11 -17.32
C VAL A 180 6.18 -10.54 -17.65
N ALA A 181 5.99 -11.82 -18.00
CA ALA A 181 4.67 -12.40 -18.31
C ALA A 181 3.74 -12.38 -17.10
N GLU A 182 4.24 -12.73 -15.90
CA GLU A 182 3.47 -12.70 -14.67
C GLU A 182 3.09 -11.26 -14.28
N LEU A 183 4.03 -10.31 -14.36
CA LEU A 183 3.77 -8.90 -14.07
C LEU A 183 2.73 -8.30 -15.02
N LEU A 184 2.82 -8.61 -16.32
CA LEU A 184 1.84 -8.20 -17.31
C LEU A 184 0.46 -8.80 -17.02
N GLN A 185 0.42 -10.10 -16.69
CA GLN A 185 -0.83 -10.79 -16.35
C GLN A 185 -1.47 -10.17 -15.12
N ILE A 186 -0.69 -9.86 -14.08
CA ILE A 186 -1.17 -9.18 -12.86
C ILE A 186 -1.73 -7.81 -13.20
N TYR A 187 -0.97 -6.98 -13.93
CA TYR A 187 -1.37 -5.62 -14.31
C TYR A 187 -2.70 -5.60 -15.07
N ASN A 188 -2.84 -6.50 -16.06
CA ASN A 188 -4.06 -6.61 -16.86
C ASN A 188 -5.22 -7.19 -16.05
N HIS A 189 -4.99 -8.24 -15.26
CA HIS A 189 -6.04 -8.89 -14.48
C HIS A 189 -6.60 -7.99 -13.38
N SER A 190 -5.76 -7.14 -12.76
CA SER A 190 -6.25 -6.16 -11.77
C SER A 190 -6.90 -4.93 -12.39
N GLU A 191 -6.83 -4.77 -13.72
CA GLU A 191 -7.24 -3.56 -14.43
C GLU A 191 -6.51 -2.33 -13.88
N SER A 192 -5.22 -2.49 -13.60
CA SER A 192 -4.41 -1.37 -13.10
C SER A 192 -4.32 -0.27 -14.14
N VAL A 193 -4.50 0.98 -13.71
CA VAL A 193 -4.52 2.15 -14.62
C VAL A 193 -3.14 2.81 -14.75
N ALA A 194 -2.26 2.56 -13.79
CA ALA A 194 -0.92 3.14 -13.70
C ALA A 194 0.03 2.19 -12.99
N LEU A 195 1.33 2.48 -13.10
CA LEU A 195 2.39 1.61 -12.64
C LEU A 195 3.42 2.36 -11.79
N VAL A 196 3.65 1.89 -10.58
CA VAL A 196 4.76 2.27 -9.70
C VAL A 196 5.77 1.14 -9.73
N VAL A 197 7.04 1.46 -9.98
CA VAL A 197 8.14 0.51 -10.16
C VAL A 197 9.31 0.83 -9.25
N ASP A 198 10.08 -0.20 -8.94
CA ASP A 198 11.26 -0.10 -8.06
C ASP A 198 12.26 0.97 -8.55
N ASN A 199 12.73 0.84 -9.79
CA ASN A 199 13.79 1.66 -10.36
C ASN A 199 13.83 1.56 -11.90
N PRO A 200 14.64 2.39 -12.59
CA PRO A 200 14.86 2.33 -14.03
C PRO A 200 15.22 0.96 -14.57
N GLU A 201 16.11 0.20 -13.91
CA GLU A 201 16.53 -1.14 -14.36
C GLU A 201 15.33 -2.09 -14.47
N MET A 202 14.49 -2.11 -13.43
CA MET A 202 13.28 -2.93 -13.39
C MET A 202 12.29 -2.51 -14.50
N PHE A 203 12.10 -1.21 -14.71
CA PHE A 203 11.19 -0.71 -15.74
C PHE A 203 11.70 -1.04 -17.15
N ASN A 204 12.98 -0.78 -17.44
CA ASN A 204 13.62 -1.08 -18.72
C ASN A 204 13.44 -2.55 -19.12
N ARG A 205 13.47 -3.47 -18.13
CA ARG A 205 13.23 -4.91 -18.34
C ARG A 205 11.82 -5.23 -18.84
N ILE A 206 10.81 -4.47 -18.43
CA ILE A 206 9.39 -4.73 -18.77
C ILE A 206 8.83 -3.82 -19.86
N ALA A 207 9.49 -2.69 -20.14
CA ALA A 207 8.98 -1.58 -20.93
C ALA A 207 8.42 -2.02 -22.30
N ASN A 208 9.21 -2.73 -23.10
CA ASN A 208 8.81 -3.17 -24.44
C ASN A 208 7.49 -3.96 -24.43
N THR A 209 7.36 -4.92 -23.51
CA THR A 209 6.15 -5.74 -23.38
C THR A 209 4.96 -4.93 -22.89
N PHE A 210 5.15 -4.05 -21.91
CA PHE A 210 4.08 -3.23 -21.34
C PHE A 210 3.57 -2.19 -22.33
N TYR A 211 4.46 -1.49 -23.06
CA TYR A 211 4.05 -0.54 -24.09
C TYR A 211 3.31 -1.19 -25.26
N SER A 212 3.64 -2.44 -25.58
CA SER A 212 3.00 -3.19 -26.67
C SER A 212 1.64 -3.78 -26.27
N SER A 213 1.43 -4.07 -24.99
CA SER A 213 0.31 -4.90 -24.53
C SER A 213 -0.68 -4.18 -23.60
N THR A 214 -0.37 -2.95 -23.17
CA THR A 214 -1.17 -2.23 -22.16
C THR A 214 -1.28 -0.74 -22.50
N THR A 215 -2.21 -0.06 -21.82
CA THR A 215 -2.27 1.41 -21.82
C THR A 215 -2.11 1.88 -20.38
N MET A 216 -0.93 2.42 -20.07
CA MET A 216 -0.63 3.01 -18.76
C MET A 216 -0.92 4.50 -18.81
N ARG A 217 -1.59 5.04 -17.81
CA ARG A 217 -1.81 6.50 -17.70
C ARG A 217 -0.55 7.25 -17.32
N PHE A 218 0.29 6.66 -16.47
CA PHE A 218 1.57 7.20 -16.04
C PHE A 218 2.40 6.10 -15.35
N ILE A 219 3.68 6.39 -15.15
CA ILE A 219 4.64 5.56 -14.42
C ILE A 219 5.26 6.37 -13.28
N ILE A 220 5.51 5.74 -12.13
CA ILE A 220 6.27 6.34 -11.01
C ILE A 220 7.48 5.47 -10.70
N LEU A 221 8.68 6.05 -10.68
CA LEU A 221 9.91 5.41 -10.23
C LEU A 221 10.11 5.65 -8.73
N LEU A 222 10.24 4.60 -7.91
CA LEU A 222 10.53 4.76 -6.49
C LEU A 222 11.98 5.20 -6.23
N TRP A 223 12.92 4.67 -7.00
CA TRP A 223 14.35 4.97 -6.92
C TRP A 223 14.91 5.29 -8.31
N GLY A 224 16.05 5.99 -8.34
CA GLY A 224 16.75 6.36 -9.57
C GLY A 224 16.12 7.53 -10.33
N GLU A 225 16.72 7.87 -11.48
CA GLU A 225 16.38 9.04 -12.27
C GLU A 225 15.79 8.68 -13.65
N LYS A 226 14.99 9.59 -14.21
CA LYS A 226 14.36 9.38 -15.54
C LYS A 226 15.37 9.25 -16.68
N SER A 227 16.55 9.84 -16.53
CA SER A 227 17.63 9.80 -17.52
C SER A 227 18.22 8.40 -17.73
N GLU A 228 17.97 7.47 -16.81
CA GLU A 228 18.43 6.07 -16.88
C GLU A 228 17.49 5.15 -17.67
N LEU A 229 16.38 5.69 -18.18
CA LEU A 229 15.43 4.95 -19.01
C LEU A 229 15.98 4.80 -20.45
N VAL A 230 16.01 3.55 -20.95
CA VAL A 230 16.70 3.18 -22.19
C VAL A 230 15.94 3.59 -23.46
N ASP A 231 14.62 3.85 -23.35
CA ASP A 231 13.78 4.12 -24.52
C ASP A 231 12.73 5.21 -24.22
N GLN A 232 13.00 6.44 -24.70
CA GLN A 232 12.09 7.58 -24.60
C GLN A 232 11.17 7.73 -25.82
N GLU A 233 11.33 6.91 -26.87
CA GLU A 233 10.57 7.05 -28.12
C GLU A 233 9.27 6.23 -28.15
N SER A 234 9.11 5.31 -27.20
CA SER A 234 7.96 4.39 -27.12
C SER A 234 6.78 4.96 -26.31
N LYS A 235 5.94 5.77 -26.96
CA LYS A 235 4.62 6.31 -26.49
C LYS A 235 4.70 7.31 -25.32
N HIS A 236 3.93 8.39 -25.42
CA HIS A 236 3.90 9.56 -24.53
C HIS A 236 3.31 9.26 -23.12
N VAL A 237 3.79 8.22 -22.42
CA VAL A 237 3.36 7.92 -21.04
C VAL A 237 4.16 8.82 -20.09
N PRO A 238 3.50 9.70 -19.30
CA PRO A 238 4.18 10.50 -18.31
C PRO A 238 4.91 9.63 -17.28
N VAL A 239 6.17 9.96 -17.01
CA VAL A 239 6.98 9.32 -15.97
C VAL A 239 7.24 10.34 -14.87
N PHE A 240 7.06 9.94 -13.62
CA PHE A 240 7.37 10.72 -12.43
C PHE A 240 8.41 9.99 -11.57
N THR A 241 9.29 10.72 -10.89
CA THR A 241 10.11 10.15 -9.81
C THR A 241 9.37 10.27 -8.48
N PHE A 242 9.76 9.47 -7.48
CA PHE A 242 9.21 9.55 -6.13
C PHE A 242 9.24 10.99 -5.59
N THR A 243 10.38 11.67 -5.74
CA THR A 243 10.57 13.05 -5.31
C THR A 243 9.58 14.01 -5.98
N GLU A 244 9.36 13.89 -7.29
CA GLU A 244 8.39 14.72 -7.99
C GLU A 244 6.95 14.50 -7.49
N VAL A 245 6.56 13.25 -7.19
CA VAL A 245 5.24 12.98 -6.61
C VAL A 245 5.10 13.63 -5.23
N ILE A 246 6.14 13.53 -4.39
CA ILE A 246 6.17 14.19 -3.08
C ILE A 246 6.09 15.72 -3.21
N ASP A 247 6.83 16.31 -4.14
CA ASP A 247 6.86 17.77 -4.33
C ASP A 247 5.52 18.28 -4.89
N LEU A 248 4.89 17.56 -5.85
CA LEU A 248 3.53 17.86 -6.32
C LEU A 248 2.52 17.90 -5.17
N GLY A 249 2.58 16.90 -4.27
CA GLY A 249 1.71 16.86 -3.10
C GLY A 249 1.98 17.99 -2.11
N ARG A 250 3.26 18.33 -1.87
CA ARG A 250 3.67 19.44 -1.00
C ARG A 250 3.20 20.79 -1.54
N GLU A 251 3.29 21.01 -2.84
CA GLU A 251 2.88 22.26 -3.49
C GLU A 251 1.36 22.42 -3.51
N SER A 252 0.63 21.33 -3.72
CA SER A 252 -0.84 21.31 -3.70
C SER A 252 -1.42 21.55 -2.31
N GLY A 253 -0.72 21.11 -1.25
CA GLY A 253 -1.12 21.30 0.15
C GLY A 253 -1.03 22.75 0.67
N ARG A 254 -0.63 23.72 -0.15
CA ARG A 254 -0.71 25.14 0.22
C ARG A 254 -2.19 25.55 0.32
N PRO A 255 -2.59 26.35 1.34
CA PRO A 255 -4.00 26.66 1.56
C PRO A 255 -4.59 27.40 0.35
N LEU A 256 -5.36 26.67 -0.46
CA LEU A 256 -6.29 27.25 -1.42
C LEU A 256 -7.48 27.80 -0.65
N SER A 257 -8.06 28.90 -1.12
CA SER A 257 -9.28 29.44 -0.52
C SER A 257 -10.41 28.41 -0.63
N LYS A 258 -11.35 28.39 0.31
CA LYS A 258 -12.54 27.49 0.26
C LYS A 258 -13.36 27.64 -1.03
N ALA A 259 -13.22 28.76 -1.74
CA ALA A 259 -13.86 29.02 -3.03
C ALA A 259 -13.15 28.32 -4.22
N GLU A 260 -11.91 27.88 -4.04
CA GLU A 260 -11.08 27.20 -5.05
C GLU A 260 -11.12 25.67 -4.93
N GLN A 261 -11.65 25.13 -3.82
CA GLN A 261 -11.87 23.69 -3.64
C GLN A 261 -13.06 23.23 -4.49
N ARG A 262 -12.76 22.56 -5.61
CA ARG A 262 -13.76 22.00 -6.55
C ARG A 262 -14.12 20.55 -6.24
N HIS A 263 -13.77 20.08 -5.04
CA HIS A 263 -13.82 18.68 -4.67
C HIS A 263 -14.69 18.48 -3.43
N MET A 264 -15.40 17.35 -3.38
CA MET A 264 -16.13 16.91 -2.19
C MET A 264 -15.31 15.83 -1.49
N ASN A 265 -14.97 16.07 -0.22
CA ASN A 265 -14.20 15.12 0.59
C ASN A 265 -15.13 14.10 1.24
N GLU A 266 -14.88 12.82 0.97
CA GLU A 266 -15.59 11.69 1.57
C GLU A 266 -14.62 10.79 2.34
N PRO A 267 -15.03 10.24 3.50
CA PRO A 267 -14.17 9.33 4.25
C PRO A 267 -14.02 7.98 3.51
N ILE A 268 -12.82 7.41 3.52
CA ILE A 268 -12.62 6.01 3.12
C ILE A 268 -13.28 5.10 4.17
N HIS A 269 -14.05 4.11 3.71
CA HIS A 269 -14.69 3.13 4.59
C HIS A 269 -13.78 1.92 4.87
N LEU A 270 -13.92 1.33 6.05
CA LEU A 270 -13.12 0.18 6.50
C LEU A 270 -13.29 -1.09 5.64
N ASP A 271 -14.43 -1.24 4.97
CA ASP A 271 -14.74 -2.33 4.04
C ASP A 271 -14.23 -2.06 2.60
N SER A 272 -13.68 -0.87 2.34
CA SER A 272 -13.03 -0.56 1.06
C SER A 272 -11.79 -1.44 0.86
N ILE A 273 -11.57 -1.86 -0.38
CA ILE A 273 -10.41 -2.66 -0.75
C ILE A 273 -9.16 -1.78 -0.60
N ALA A 274 -8.21 -2.23 0.19
CA ALA A 274 -6.94 -1.53 0.41
C ALA A 274 -5.88 -2.02 -0.58
N THR A 275 -5.81 -3.34 -0.79
CA THR A 275 -4.76 -3.94 -1.62
C THR A 275 -5.20 -5.26 -2.26
N LEU A 276 -4.60 -5.55 -3.43
CA LEU A 276 -4.63 -6.86 -4.07
C LEU A 276 -3.28 -7.54 -3.91
N VAL A 277 -3.26 -8.68 -3.24
CA VAL A 277 -2.06 -9.52 -3.10
C VAL A 277 -2.18 -10.73 -4.00
N TYR A 278 -1.24 -10.89 -4.93
CA TYR A 278 -1.25 -12.01 -5.87
C TYR A 278 -0.53 -13.23 -5.31
N THR A 279 -1.18 -14.39 -5.44
CA THR A 279 -0.65 -15.70 -5.04
C THR A 279 -0.57 -16.62 -6.25
N SER A 280 0.38 -17.56 -6.23
CA SER A 280 0.44 -18.64 -7.23
C SER A 280 -0.81 -19.50 -7.05
N GLY A 281 -1.84 -19.26 -7.87
CA GLY A 281 -3.06 -20.04 -7.82
C GLY A 281 -2.77 -21.52 -8.13
N THR A 282 -3.60 -22.41 -7.61
CA THR A 282 -3.51 -23.86 -7.87
C THR A 282 -3.60 -24.23 -9.36
N THR A 283 -4.10 -23.32 -10.19
CA THR A 283 -4.30 -23.48 -11.64
C THR A 283 -3.18 -22.83 -12.48
N GLY A 284 -2.07 -22.42 -11.87
CA GLY A 284 -0.93 -21.77 -12.55
C GLY A 284 -1.11 -20.27 -12.83
N ASN A 285 -2.34 -19.77 -12.91
CA ASN A 285 -2.63 -18.35 -13.04
C ASN A 285 -2.58 -17.64 -11.67
N PRO A 286 -1.95 -16.45 -11.56
CA PRO A 286 -1.98 -15.65 -10.34
C PRO A 286 -3.41 -15.28 -9.95
N LYS A 287 -3.76 -15.47 -8.68
CA LYS A 287 -5.07 -15.06 -8.12
C LYS A 287 -4.87 -13.83 -7.24
N GLY A 288 -5.63 -12.77 -7.51
CA GLY A 288 -5.63 -11.53 -6.72
C GLY A 288 -6.51 -11.68 -5.48
N VAL A 289 -5.89 -11.78 -4.30
CA VAL A 289 -6.59 -11.78 -3.02
C VAL A 289 -6.95 -10.34 -2.67
N MET A 290 -8.25 -10.04 -2.61
CA MET A 290 -8.75 -8.73 -2.20
C MET A 290 -8.69 -8.61 -0.68
N LEU A 291 -7.91 -7.65 -0.18
CA LEU A 291 -7.82 -7.34 1.24
C LEU A 291 -8.39 -5.95 1.49
N THR A 292 -9.41 -5.87 2.36
CA THR A 292 -9.98 -4.61 2.83
C THR A 292 -9.11 -3.98 3.92
N HIS A 293 -9.34 -2.70 4.21
CA HIS A 293 -8.69 -2.07 5.37
C HIS A 293 -9.01 -2.82 6.67
N GLN A 294 -10.25 -3.29 6.84
CA GLN A 294 -10.67 -4.07 8.00
C GLN A 294 -9.88 -5.38 8.14
N ASN A 295 -9.58 -6.07 7.04
CA ASN A 295 -8.77 -7.30 7.11
C ASN A 295 -7.35 -7.01 7.64
N LEU A 296 -6.72 -5.94 7.15
CA LEU A 296 -5.37 -5.55 7.56
C LEU A 296 -5.35 -5.02 9.00
N LEU A 297 -6.30 -4.14 9.37
CA LEU A 297 -6.44 -3.63 10.73
C LEU A 297 -6.73 -4.74 11.75
N HIS A 298 -7.46 -5.79 11.37
CA HIS A 298 -7.65 -6.94 12.24
C HIS A 298 -6.30 -7.61 12.57
N GLN A 299 -5.41 -7.79 11.59
CA GLN A 299 -4.08 -8.35 11.87
C GLN A 299 -3.27 -7.42 12.78
N ILE A 300 -3.23 -6.12 12.47
CA ILE A 300 -2.51 -5.11 13.25
C ILE A 300 -2.98 -5.11 14.72
N LYS A 301 -4.29 -5.17 14.98
CA LYS A 301 -4.86 -5.14 16.33
C LYS A 301 -4.65 -6.42 17.14
N ASN A 302 -4.26 -7.54 16.52
CA ASN A 302 -4.15 -8.84 17.20
C ASN A 302 -2.71 -9.40 17.24
N LEU A 303 -1.74 -8.75 16.59
CA LEU A 303 -0.33 -9.21 16.62
C LEU A 303 0.38 -8.98 17.97
N TRP A 304 -0.18 -8.15 18.85
CA TRP A 304 0.42 -7.82 20.15
C TRP A 304 0.56 -9.04 21.08
N ASP A 305 -0.29 -10.06 20.94
CA ASP A 305 -0.23 -11.28 21.74
C ASP A 305 1.07 -12.07 21.53
N ILE A 306 1.73 -11.87 20.38
CA ILE A 306 2.90 -12.65 19.95
C ILE A 306 4.20 -11.87 20.18
N VAL A 307 4.14 -10.53 20.11
CA VAL A 307 5.32 -9.66 20.13
C VAL A 307 5.17 -8.64 21.26
N PRO A 308 5.96 -8.76 22.36
CA PRO A 308 5.96 -7.81 23.46
C PRO A 308 6.71 -6.51 23.09
N ALA A 309 6.27 -5.87 22.01
CA ALA A 309 6.86 -4.70 21.38
C ALA A 309 6.96 -3.52 22.36
N LYS A 310 8.15 -2.90 22.43
CA LYS A 310 8.37 -1.69 23.22
C LYS A 310 8.81 -0.54 22.32
N VAL A 311 8.39 0.67 22.71
CA VAL A 311 8.83 1.91 22.07
C VAL A 311 10.36 1.97 22.09
N GLY A 312 10.96 2.26 20.94
CA GLY A 312 12.43 2.32 20.78
C GLY A 312 13.11 0.97 20.55
N ASP A 313 12.38 -0.15 20.55
CA ASP A 313 12.90 -1.41 20.03
C ASP A 313 13.25 -1.27 18.53
N ARG A 314 14.02 -2.23 18.03
CA ARG A 314 14.46 -2.26 16.63
C ARG A 314 13.99 -3.52 15.94
N PHE A 315 13.37 -3.35 14.79
CA PHE A 315 12.96 -4.41 13.89
C PHE A 315 13.85 -4.39 12.65
N LEU A 316 14.44 -5.53 12.31
CA LEU A 316 15.23 -5.68 11.09
C LEU A 316 14.33 -6.26 10.00
N SER A 317 13.91 -5.42 9.06
CA SER A 317 13.02 -5.73 7.94
C SER A 317 13.83 -6.24 6.75
N MET A 318 13.40 -7.35 6.17
CA MET A 318 14.14 -8.03 5.10
C MET A 318 13.21 -8.76 4.15
N LEU A 319 12.09 -9.28 4.64
CA LEU A 319 11.19 -10.01 3.77
C LEU A 319 10.48 -9.00 2.85
N PRO A 320 10.02 -9.46 1.69
CA PRO A 320 9.26 -8.61 0.77
C PRO A 320 7.92 -8.13 1.35
N PRO A 321 7.63 -6.82 1.40
CA PRO A 321 6.36 -6.28 1.91
C PRO A 321 5.22 -6.43 0.90
N TRP A 322 5.49 -6.86 -0.34
CA TRP A 322 4.44 -7.32 -1.25
C TRP A 322 3.82 -8.68 -0.85
N HIS A 323 4.40 -9.36 0.15
CA HIS A 323 3.76 -10.47 0.87
C HIS A 323 3.05 -9.96 2.13
N ALA A 324 1.88 -10.53 2.43
CA ALA A 324 1.06 -10.13 3.58
C ALA A 324 1.74 -10.35 4.95
N TYR A 325 2.69 -11.29 5.06
CA TYR A 325 3.33 -11.62 6.33
C TYR A 325 4.25 -10.49 6.83
N GLU A 326 5.21 -10.04 6.02
CA GLU A 326 6.07 -8.89 6.36
C GLU A 326 5.20 -7.66 6.60
N ARG A 327 4.32 -7.36 5.64
CA ARG A 327 3.46 -6.17 5.66
C ARG A 327 2.64 -6.04 6.94
N ALA A 328 2.01 -7.13 7.40
CA ALA A 328 1.23 -7.10 8.63
C ALA A 328 2.11 -6.82 9.87
N CYS A 329 3.30 -7.42 9.91
CA CYS A 329 4.25 -7.20 11.00
C CYS A 329 4.80 -5.77 11.00
N GLU A 330 5.16 -5.24 9.83
CA GLU A 330 5.61 -3.85 9.67
C GLU A 330 4.56 -2.87 10.18
N TYR A 331 3.31 -2.97 9.70
CA TYR A 331 2.25 -2.10 10.17
C TYR A 331 2.06 -2.18 11.69
N PHE A 332 2.07 -3.38 12.25
CA PHE A 332 1.95 -3.59 13.69
C PHE A 332 3.06 -2.89 14.47
N ILE A 333 4.34 -3.12 14.12
CA ILE A 333 5.46 -2.55 14.88
C ILE A 333 5.44 -1.01 14.87
N PHE A 334 4.97 -0.39 13.78
CA PHE A 334 4.88 1.07 13.69
C PHE A 334 3.86 1.63 14.68
N THR A 335 2.78 0.88 14.96
CA THR A 335 1.83 1.27 16.00
C THR A 335 2.41 1.22 17.42
N CYS A 336 3.55 0.55 17.60
CA CYS A 336 4.26 0.41 18.87
C CYS A 336 5.47 1.35 19.01
N GLY A 337 5.71 2.26 18.07
CA GLY A 337 6.85 3.19 18.15
C GLY A 337 8.21 2.52 17.95
N ILE A 338 8.25 1.39 17.25
CA ILE A 338 9.48 0.65 16.93
C ILE A 338 10.21 1.28 15.74
N GLN A 339 11.53 1.25 15.78
CA GLN A 339 12.37 1.64 14.64
C GLN A 339 12.56 0.45 13.69
N GLN A 340 12.17 0.59 12.43
CA GLN A 340 12.47 -0.35 11.36
C GLN A 340 13.79 -0.02 10.66
N VAL A 341 14.64 -1.03 10.50
CA VAL A 341 15.88 -0.97 9.74
C VAL A 341 15.77 -1.93 8.55
N TYR A 342 15.95 -1.43 7.33
CA TYR A 342 15.89 -2.25 6.11
C TYR A 342 17.22 -2.97 5.87
N THR A 343 17.16 -4.26 5.57
CA THR A 343 18.31 -5.09 5.19
C THR A 343 17.97 -5.99 3.99
N THR A 344 18.97 -6.73 3.52
CA THR A 344 18.81 -7.76 2.50
C THR A 344 19.40 -9.07 3.01
N VAL A 345 19.02 -10.20 2.41
CA VAL A 345 19.63 -11.51 2.74
C VAL A 345 21.15 -11.48 2.65
N LYS A 346 21.70 -10.69 1.71
CA LYS A 346 23.15 -10.50 1.53
C LYS A 346 23.78 -9.78 2.73
N ASN A 347 23.14 -8.74 3.25
CA ASN A 347 23.68 -7.88 4.30
C ASN A 347 23.29 -8.35 5.71
N LEU A 348 22.33 -9.28 5.83
CA LEU A 348 21.72 -9.73 7.08
C LEU A 348 22.73 -10.02 8.19
N LYS A 349 23.81 -10.74 7.88
CA LYS A 349 24.83 -11.11 8.87
C LYS A 349 25.51 -9.88 9.49
N ASP A 350 25.87 -8.92 8.67
CA ASP A 350 26.60 -7.73 9.12
C ASP A 350 25.64 -6.74 9.78
N ASP A 351 24.42 -6.63 9.28
CA ASP A 351 23.37 -5.77 9.86
C ASP A 351 22.86 -6.30 11.21
N LEU A 352 22.76 -7.62 11.40
CA LEU A 352 22.46 -8.21 12.71
C LEU A 352 23.49 -7.81 13.77
N ARG A 353 24.77 -7.71 13.39
CA ARG A 353 25.85 -7.28 14.30
C ARG A 353 25.83 -5.77 14.53
N ARG A 354 25.60 -5.01 13.47
CA ARG A 354 25.61 -3.54 13.49
C ARG A 354 24.44 -2.98 14.27
N TYR A 355 23.23 -3.46 13.99
CA TYR A 355 22.01 -2.89 14.52
C TYR A 355 21.50 -3.61 15.76
N GLN A 356 21.91 -4.87 16.01
CA GLN A 356 21.44 -5.69 17.14
C GLN A 356 19.91 -5.53 17.35
N PRO A 357 19.09 -5.97 16.38
CA PRO A 357 17.65 -5.79 16.45
C PRO A 357 17.05 -6.64 17.58
N HIS A 358 15.91 -6.19 18.09
CA HIS A 358 15.10 -6.94 19.05
C HIS A 358 14.22 -7.96 18.34
N TYR A 359 13.79 -7.62 17.12
CA TYR A 359 12.89 -8.44 16.32
C TYR A 359 13.43 -8.61 14.90
N LEU A 360 13.30 -9.83 14.39
CA LEU A 360 13.49 -10.20 13.00
C LEU A 360 12.45 -11.27 12.71
N ILE A 361 11.57 -11.04 11.74
CA ILE A 361 10.76 -12.11 11.19
C ILE A 361 11.46 -12.72 9.99
N SER A 362 11.29 -14.02 9.81
CA SER A 362 11.97 -14.72 8.75
C SER A 362 11.25 -16.00 8.36
N VAL A 363 11.73 -16.60 7.28
CA VAL A 363 11.24 -17.87 6.76
C VAL A 363 12.28 -18.97 7.02
N PRO A 364 11.87 -20.25 7.09
CA PRO A 364 12.78 -21.36 7.41
C PRO A 364 14.07 -21.37 6.59
N LEU A 365 13.96 -21.10 5.28
CA LEU A 365 15.10 -21.08 4.36
C LEU A 365 16.22 -20.10 4.77
N VAL A 366 15.86 -18.95 5.36
CA VAL A 366 16.85 -17.97 5.83
C VAL A 366 17.62 -18.55 7.01
N PHE A 367 16.92 -19.16 7.98
CA PHE A 367 17.56 -19.80 9.13
C PHE A 367 18.43 -20.97 8.72
N GLU A 368 18.01 -21.78 7.75
CA GLU A 368 18.81 -22.87 7.17
C GLU A 368 20.08 -22.35 6.49
N THR A 369 19.97 -21.23 5.77
CA THR A 369 21.11 -20.58 5.10
C THR A 369 22.12 -20.05 6.13
N LEU A 370 21.62 -19.35 7.16
CA LEU A 370 22.45 -18.86 8.27
C LEU A 370 23.14 -20.02 9.01
N TYR A 371 22.39 -21.07 9.34
CA TYR A 371 22.90 -22.27 10.00
C TYR A 371 24.01 -22.92 9.16
N SER A 372 23.76 -23.14 7.87
CA SER A 372 24.73 -23.73 6.94
C SER A 372 26.00 -22.88 6.83
N GLY A 373 25.85 -21.56 6.78
CA GLY A 373 26.98 -20.62 6.78
C GLY A 373 27.81 -20.70 8.05
N ILE A 374 27.17 -20.77 9.21
CA ILE A 374 27.83 -20.94 10.52
C ILE A 374 28.56 -22.29 10.58
N MET A 375 27.90 -23.37 10.19
CA MET A 375 28.49 -24.72 10.21
C MET A 375 29.67 -24.85 9.26
N LYS A 376 29.62 -24.22 8.08
CA LYS A 376 30.75 -24.13 7.16
C LYS A 376 31.93 -23.36 7.78
N GLN A 377 31.67 -22.26 8.46
CA GLN A 377 32.73 -21.50 9.15
C GLN A 377 33.37 -22.31 10.30
N ILE A 378 32.57 -23.09 11.03
CA ILE A 378 33.07 -23.98 12.09
C ILE A 378 33.89 -25.13 11.49
N SER A 379 33.46 -25.71 10.36
CA SER A 379 34.14 -26.85 9.76
C SER A 379 35.52 -26.51 9.20
N THR A 380 35.73 -25.28 8.73
CA THR A 380 37.01 -24.75 8.25
C THR A 380 37.88 -24.12 9.34
N SER A 381 37.42 -24.10 10.59
CA SER A 381 38.17 -23.57 11.73
C SER A 381 39.19 -24.56 12.29
N SER A 382 40.11 -24.08 13.15
CA SER A 382 41.06 -24.94 13.86
C SER A 382 40.37 -26.02 14.70
N ALA A 383 41.03 -27.15 14.93
CA ALA A 383 40.47 -28.28 15.67
C ALA A 383 39.96 -27.89 17.06
N VAL A 384 40.69 -27.04 17.78
CA VAL A 384 40.29 -26.51 19.09
C VAL A 384 39.00 -25.68 18.97
N ARG A 385 38.95 -24.74 18.03
CA ARG A 385 37.76 -23.90 17.83
C ARG A 385 36.54 -24.72 17.43
N LYS A 386 36.73 -25.74 16.60
CA LYS A 386 35.69 -26.68 16.19
C LYS A 386 35.16 -27.49 17.38
N LEU A 387 36.05 -28.02 18.21
CA LEU A 387 35.67 -28.77 19.42
C LEU A 387 34.82 -27.91 20.37
N VAL A 388 35.28 -26.69 20.66
CA VAL A 388 34.58 -25.75 21.55
C VAL A 388 33.20 -25.39 20.97
N ALA A 389 33.14 -25.00 19.70
CA ALA A 389 31.88 -24.60 19.07
C ALA A 389 30.85 -25.74 19.04
N LEU A 390 31.25 -26.94 18.64
CA LEU A 390 30.34 -28.10 18.59
C LEU A 390 29.88 -28.54 19.99
N THR A 391 30.73 -28.39 21.00
CA THR A 391 30.34 -28.68 22.38
C THR A 391 29.25 -27.72 22.86
N PHE A 392 29.44 -26.41 22.65
CA PHE A 392 28.41 -25.43 23.02
C PHE A 392 27.11 -25.59 22.23
N ILE A 393 27.17 -25.93 20.94
CA ILE A 393 25.98 -26.24 20.15
C ILE A 393 25.22 -27.44 20.76
N ARG A 394 25.93 -28.51 21.11
CA ARG A 394 25.30 -29.69 21.75
C ARG A 394 24.63 -29.36 23.08
N VAL A 395 25.32 -28.60 23.94
CA VAL A 395 24.77 -28.16 25.23
C VAL A 395 23.53 -27.29 25.03
N SER A 396 23.59 -26.34 24.08
CA SER A 396 22.46 -25.47 23.75
C SER A 396 21.24 -26.25 23.25
N LEU A 397 21.44 -27.22 22.35
CA LEU A 397 20.36 -28.08 21.86
C LEU A 397 19.73 -28.92 22.97
N ALA A 398 20.54 -29.51 23.86
CA ALA A 398 20.04 -30.26 25.00
C ALA A 398 19.25 -29.38 25.97
N TYR A 399 19.72 -28.15 26.24
CA TYR A 399 19.00 -27.18 27.06
C TYR A 399 17.65 -26.81 26.45
N MET A 400 17.60 -26.50 25.15
CA MET A 400 16.36 -26.13 24.47
C MET A 400 15.34 -27.27 24.47
N GLU A 401 15.78 -28.51 24.34
CA GLU A 401 14.91 -29.68 24.45
C GLU A 401 14.32 -29.82 25.87
N CYS A 402 15.17 -29.76 26.90
CA CYS A 402 14.72 -29.79 28.29
C CYS A 402 13.74 -28.65 28.61
N LYS A 403 14.02 -27.44 28.10
CA LYS A 403 13.15 -26.27 28.29
C LYS A 403 11.77 -26.48 27.66
N ARG A 404 11.70 -27.00 26.43
CA ARG A 404 10.41 -27.31 25.77
C ARG A 404 9.62 -28.35 26.55
N ILE A 405 10.26 -29.42 27.00
CA ILE A 405 9.61 -30.44 27.82
C ILE A 405 9.03 -29.80 29.09
N TYR A 406 9.83 -28.98 29.79
CA TYR A 406 9.39 -28.28 30.98
C TYR A 406 8.20 -27.34 30.72
N GLU A 407 8.26 -26.49 29.70
CA GLU A 407 7.19 -25.54 29.37
C GLU A 407 5.89 -26.26 28.98
N VAL A 408 5.97 -27.35 28.21
CA VAL A 408 4.80 -28.16 27.85
C VAL A 408 4.22 -28.86 29.09
N CYS A 409 5.05 -29.45 29.95
CA CYS A 409 4.61 -30.08 31.18
C CYS A 409 3.95 -29.09 32.15
N VAL A 410 4.52 -27.90 32.30
CA VAL A 410 3.94 -26.83 33.13
C VAL A 410 2.61 -26.36 32.54
N SER A 411 2.53 -26.15 31.23
CA SER A 411 1.29 -25.73 30.57
C SER A 411 0.17 -26.78 30.70
N LEU A 412 0.51 -28.07 30.72
CA LEU A 412 -0.44 -29.17 30.93
C LEU A 412 -0.86 -29.34 32.41
N LEU A 413 -0.11 -28.81 33.37
CA LEU A 413 -0.48 -28.83 34.80
C LEU A 413 -1.46 -27.69 35.17
N PHE A 414 -1.66 -26.73 34.28
CA PHE A 414 -2.57 -25.59 34.46
C PHE A 414 -3.84 -25.67 33.57
N ILE A 415 -4.07 -26.80 32.92
CA ILE A 415 -5.34 -27.20 32.26
C ILE A 415 -5.94 -28.33 33.08
#